data_AF-A0A1G6U8A0-F1
#
_entry.id   AF-A0A1G6U8A0-F1
#
_cell.length_a   1.000
_cell.length_b   1.000
_cell.length_c   1.000
_cell.angle_alpha   90.00
_cell.angle_beta   90.00
_cell.angle_gamma   90.00
#
_symmetry.space_group_name_H-M   'P 1'
#
loop_
_entity.id
_entity.type
_entity.pdbx_description
1 polymer ?
#
loop_
_entity_poly.entity_id
_entity_poly.type
_entity_poly.pdbx_seq_one_letter_code
_entity_poly.pdbx_strand_id
1 'polypeptide(L)'
;MAGAPKSVWRCDTLSRPLVEDLQVYMREQLAKLSRGHDLAKAFNYILKRWASFTLFLEDGRVCLSNNAAERGLRGIALGRKSWLFCGSDRGDGARLPCIA
;
A
#
# COMPACT_ATOMS: atom_id res chain seq x y z
N MET A 1 18.49 23.34 7.67
CA MET A 1 18.69 21.92 7.27
C MET A 1 18.11 21.06 8.38
N ALA A 2 16.83 20.67 8.27
CA ALA A 2 16.18 19.84 9.28
C ALA A 2 16.63 18.39 9.10
N GLY A 3 17.40 17.87 10.06
CA GLY A 3 17.90 16.50 10.02
C GLY A 3 16.77 15.49 9.98
N ALA A 4 16.77 14.61 8.99
CA ALA A 4 15.82 13.51 8.90
C ALA A 4 15.88 12.62 10.16
N PRO A 5 14.75 12.09 10.63
CA PRO A 5 14.71 11.28 11.85
C PRO A 5 15.65 10.06 11.73
N LYS A 6 16.29 9.66 12.84
CA LYS A 6 17.28 8.55 12.87
C LYS A 6 16.78 7.23 12.26
N SER A 7 15.46 6.99 12.23
CA SER A 7 14.83 5.84 11.59
C SER A 7 14.94 5.86 10.06
N VAL A 8 14.92 7.05 9.45
CA VAL A 8 15.01 7.25 8.00
C VAL A 8 16.40 6.86 7.50
N TRP A 9 17.44 7.30 8.19
CA TRP A 9 18.83 6.94 7.89
C TRP A 9 19.10 5.44 8.00
N ARG A 10 18.53 4.76 9.02
CA ARG A 10 18.72 3.32 9.21
C ARG A 10 18.06 2.49 8.11
N CYS A 11 16.90 2.92 7.63
CA CYS A 11 16.18 2.22 6.56
C CYS A 11 16.92 2.35 5.23
N ASP A 12 17.48 3.52 4.93
CA ASP A 12 18.18 3.77 3.68
C ASP A 12 19.44 2.89 3.51
N THR A 13 20.35 2.88 4.50
CA THR A 13 21.64 2.18 4.37
C THR A 13 21.50 0.65 4.30
N LEU A 14 20.46 0.09 4.92
CA LEU A 14 20.24 -1.37 4.93
C LEU A 14 19.29 -1.83 3.82
N SER A 15 18.28 -1.03 3.48
CA SER A 15 17.22 -1.47 2.56
C SER A 15 17.53 -1.14 1.11
N ARG A 16 18.28 -0.06 0.84
CA ARG A 16 18.68 0.32 -0.52
C ARG A 16 19.41 -0.79 -1.27
N PRO A 17 20.47 -1.44 -0.73
CA PRO A 17 21.14 -2.53 -1.46
C PRO A 17 20.21 -3.72 -1.70
N LEU A 18 19.35 -4.07 -0.74
CA LEU A 18 18.39 -5.17 -0.89
C LEU A 18 17.36 -4.89 -2.00
N VAL A 19 16.91 -3.64 -2.13
CA VAL A 19 15.95 -3.23 -3.17
C VAL A 19 16.62 -3.21 -4.55
N GLU A 20 17.88 -2.80 -4.64
CA GLU A 20 18.66 -2.86 -5.87
C GLU A 20 18.89 -4.32 -6.32
N ASP A 21 19.31 -5.19 -5.39
CA ASP A 21 19.48 -6.63 -5.65
C ASP A 21 18.16 -7.29 -6.10
N LEU A 22 17.04 -6.91 -5.48
CA LEU A 22 15.72 -7.36 -5.89
C LEU A 22 15.38 -6.94 -7.32
N GLN A 23 15.74 -5.72 -7.72
CA GLN A 23 15.51 -5.22 -9.08
C GLN A 23 16.26 -6.06 -10.10
N VAL A 24 17.55 -6.34 -9.83
CA VAL A 24 18.41 -7.17 -10.67
C VAL A 24 17.82 -8.56 -10.78
N TYR A 25 17.49 -9.18 -9.65
CA TYR A 25 16.88 -10.51 -9.62
C TYR A 25 15.60 -10.58 -10.45
N MET A 26 14.67 -9.63 -10.30
CA MET A 26 13.42 -9.61 -11.07
C MET A 26 13.67 -9.51 -12.59
N ARG A 27 14.66 -8.72 -13.01
CA ARG A 27 15.05 -8.58 -14.43
C ARG A 27 15.67 -9.87 -14.98
N GLU A 28 16.52 -10.53 -14.21
CA GLU A 28 17.10 -11.82 -14.58
C GLU A 28 16.05 -12.92 -14.69
N GLN A 29 15.10 -12.96 -13.77
CA GLN A 29 13.99 -13.91 -13.83
C GLN A 29 13.10 -13.64 -15.04
N LEU A 30 12.81 -12.38 -15.36
CA LEU A 30 12.05 -12.01 -16.56
C LEU A 30 12.73 -12.47 -17.86
N ALA A 31 14.07 -12.50 -17.91
CA ALA A 31 14.79 -13.03 -19.07
C ALA A 31 14.63 -14.55 -19.24
N LYS A 32 14.34 -15.27 -18.15
CA LYS A 32 14.19 -16.75 -18.12
C LYS A 32 12.73 -17.20 -18.27
N LEU A 33 11.77 -16.33 -17.95
CA LEU A 33 10.35 -16.64 -17.94
C LEU A 33 9.69 -16.36 -19.29
N SER A 34 8.77 -17.23 -19.69
CA SER A 34 7.89 -16.95 -20.83
C SER A 34 6.94 -15.78 -20.52
N ARG A 35 6.64 -14.97 -21.53
CA ARG A 35 5.79 -13.76 -21.42
C ARG A 35 4.38 -14.03 -20.88
N GLY A 36 3.89 -15.26 -21.02
CA GLY A 36 2.56 -15.67 -20.54
C GLY A 36 2.51 -16.08 -19.06
N HIS A 37 3.64 -16.13 -18.36
CA HIS A 37 3.67 -16.58 -16.97
C HIS A 37 3.17 -15.49 -16.01
N ASP A 38 2.28 -15.85 -15.07
CA ASP A 38 1.70 -14.88 -14.12
C ASP A 38 2.76 -14.13 -13.30
N LEU A 39 3.85 -14.83 -12.95
CA LEU A 39 5.00 -14.23 -12.27
C LEU A 39 5.72 -13.17 -13.14
N ALA A 40 5.81 -13.38 -14.46
CA ALA A 40 6.34 -12.37 -15.38
C ALA A 40 5.42 -11.15 -15.45
N LYS A 41 4.10 -11.34 -15.40
CA LYS A 41 3.13 -10.25 -15.33
C LYS A 41 3.27 -9.44 -14.03
N ALA A 42 3.47 -10.13 -12.90
CA ALA A 42 3.70 -9.49 -11.60
C ALA A 42 5.01 -8.68 -11.58
N PHE A 43 6.12 -9.23 -12.08
CA PHE A 43 7.39 -8.51 -12.18
C PHE A 43 7.31 -7.29 -13.10
N ASN A 44 6.68 -7.43 -14.27
CA ASN A 44 6.47 -6.29 -15.17
C ASN A 44 5.63 -5.18 -14.52
N TYR A 45 4.62 -5.56 -13.71
CA TYR A 45 3.80 -4.58 -13.00
C TYR A 45 4.61 -3.78 -11.98
N ILE A 46 5.44 -4.45 -11.16
CA ILE A 46 6.31 -3.78 -10.18
C ILE A 46 7.36 -2.92 -10.88
N LEU A 47 8.06 -3.47 -11.89
CA LEU A 47 9.12 -2.74 -12.60
C LEU A 47 8.59 -1.51 -13.35
N LYS A 48 7.35 -1.56 -13.87
CA LYS A 48 6.70 -0.38 -14.48
C LYS A 48 6.46 0.74 -13.46
N ARG A 49 6.33 0.40 -12.18
CA ARG A 49 6.05 1.35 -11.08
C ARG A 49 7.25 1.52 -10.14
N TRP A 50 8.45 1.19 -10.62
CA TRP A 50 9.64 1.16 -9.78
C TRP A 50 9.90 2.48 -9.05
N ALA A 51 9.76 3.61 -9.75
CA ALA A 51 9.93 4.94 -9.15
C ALA A 51 9.00 5.18 -7.96
N SER A 52 7.73 4.76 -8.05
CA SER A 52 6.78 4.86 -6.94
C SER A 52 7.10 3.89 -5.80
N PHE A 53 7.63 2.70 -6.14
CA PHE A 53 8.02 1.70 -5.17
C PHE A 53 9.24 2.13 -4.36
N THR A 54 10.21 2.85 -4.94
CA THR A 54 11.44 3.27 -4.24
C THR A 54 11.29 4.56 -3.43
N LEU A 55 10.14 5.24 -3.48
CA LEU A 55 9.92 6.50 -2.76
C LEU A 55 10.15 6.40 -1.25
N PHE A 56 9.92 5.24 -0.62
CA PHE A 56 10.17 5.07 0.82
C PHE A 56 11.67 5.11 1.20
N LEU A 57 12.56 4.91 0.23
CA LEU A 57 14.02 5.04 0.44
C LEU A 57 14.44 6.52 0.46
N GLU A 58 13.69 7.39 -0.21
CA GLU A 58 13.98 8.83 -0.31
C GLU A 58 13.20 9.64 0.72
N ASP A 59 11.93 9.29 0.94
CA ASP A 59 11.04 9.93 1.90
C ASP A 59 10.59 8.94 2.97
N GLY A 60 11.16 9.07 4.17
CA GLY A 60 10.82 8.26 5.33
C GLY A 60 9.40 8.49 5.90
N ARG A 61 8.61 9.41 5.33
CA ARG A 61 7.17 9.55 5.62
C ARG A 61 6.34 8.52 4.86
N VAL A 62 6.85 8.01 3.74
CA VAL A 62 6.18 7.00 2.92
C VAL A 62 6.45 5.63 3.52
N CYS A 63 5.41 5.00 4.07
CA CYS A 63 5.52 3.64 4.56
C CYS A 63 5.53 2.65 3.40
N LEU A 64 6.50 1.72 3.38
CA LEU A 64 6.50 0.58 2.45
C LEU A 64 5.26 -0.31 2.64
N SER A 65 4.76 -0.44 3.87
CA SER A 65 3.58 -1.25 4.16
C SER A 65 2.29 -0.50 3.85
N ASN A 66 1.37 -1.15 3.14
CA ASN A 66 0.02 -0.66 2.87
C ASN A 66 -0.92 -0.68 4.12
N ASN A 67 -0.41 -1.15 5.26
CA ASN A 67 -1.18 -1.29 6.50
C ASN A 67 -1.95 -0.03 6.92
N ALA A 68 -1.39 1.16 6.70
CA ALA A 68 -2.05 2.42 7.02
C ALA A 68 -3.28 2.67 6.14
N ALA A 69 -3.16 2.45 4.82
CA ALA A 69 -4.27 2.61 3.89
C ALA A 69 -5.32 1.50 4.09
N GLU A 70 -4.90 0.27 4.35
CA GLU A 70 -5.82 -0.85 4.65
C GLU A 70 -6.62 -0.59 5.92
N ARG A 71 -6.00 -0.08 6.99
CA ARG A 71 -6.72 0.33 8.20
C ARG A 71 -7.73 1.45 7.92
N GLY A 72 -7.36 2.45 7.11
CA GLY A 72 -8.26 3.53 6.71
C GLY A 72 -9.44 3.05 5.85
N LEU A 73 -9.19 2.15 4.90
CA LEU A 73 -10.22 1.57 4.03
C LEU A 73 -11.09 0.54 4.74
N ARG A 74 -10.59 -0.12 5.80
CA ARG A 74 -11.35 -1.12 6.56
C ARG A 74 -12.63 -0.54 7.15
N GLY A 75 -12.60 0.70 7.66
CA GLY A 75 -13.79 1.38 8.14
C GLY A 75 -14.86 1.56 7.06
N ILE A 76 -14.45 1.95 5.85
CA ILE A 76 -15.33 2.14 4.69
C ILE A 76 -15.87 0.80 4.18
N ALA A 77 -15.04 -0.23 4.10
CA ALA A 77 -15.45 -1.57 3.65
C ALA A 77 -16.46 -2.21 4.62
N LEU A 78 -16.28 -2.02 5.93
CA LEU A 78 -17.24 -2.43 6.95
C LEU A 78 -18.53 -1.60 6.88
N GLY A 79 -18.41 -0.28 6.71
CA GLY A 79 -19.53 0.64 6.53
C GLY A 79 -20.40 0.26 5.33
N ARG A 80 -19.81 -0.04 4.17
CA ARG A 80 -20.57 -0.49 2.98
C ARG A 80 -21.46 -1.72 3.24
N LYS A 81 -21.12 -2.58 4.21
CA LYS A 81 -21.94 -3.73 4.61
C LYS A 81 -23.06 -3.35 5.59
N SER A 82 -22.95 -2.23 6.33
CA SER A 82 -23.96 -1.74 7.27
C SER A 82 -24.79 -0.55 6.76
N TRP A 83 -24.37 0.12 5.68
CA TRP A 83 -24.98 1.35 5.15
C TRP A 83 -26.14 1.09 4.17
N LEU A 84 -26.65 -0.15 4.08
CA LEU A 84 -27.84 -0.47 3.30
C LEU A 84 -29.12 0.20 3.86
N PHE A 85 -29.07 0.74 5.08
CA PHE A 85 -30.18 1.48 5.69
C PHE A 85 -29.73 2.87 6.14
N CYS A 86 -29.61 3.80 5.19
CA CYS A 86 -29.54 5.22 5.48
C CYS A 86 -30.76 5.91 4.87
N GLY A 87 -31.83 6.05 5.68
CA GLY A 87 -32.93 6.99 5.44
C GLY A 87 -34.27 6.40 4.96
N SER A 88 -35.20 6.20 5.90
CA SER A 88 -36.58 6.68 5.71
C SER A 88 -37.01 7.35 7.01
N ASP A 89 -37.17 8.66 6.97
CA ASP A 89 -37.67 9.49 8.08
C ASP A 89 -39.20 9.36 8.20
N ARG A 90 -39.71 8.16 8.48
CA ARG A 90 -41.12 7.93 8.79
C ARG A 90 -41.28 6.70 9.67
N GLY A 91 -41.47 6.92 10.98
CA GLY A 91 -42.00 5.92 11.91
C GLY A 91 -41.30 5.86 13.26
N ASP A 92 -41.99 6.41 14.27
CA ASP A 92 -42.02 5.97 15.66
C ASP A 92 -40.72 5.57 16.42
N GLY A 93 -40.24 6.50 17.24
CA GLY A 93 -40.21 6.24 18.69
C GLY A 93 -39.00 5.57 19.33
N ALA A 94 -37.92 5.26 18.62
CA ALA A 94 -36.70 4.76 19.27
C ALA A 94 -35.43 5.41 18.69
N ARG A 95 -34.83 6.29 19.49
CA ARG A 95 -33.55 6.94 19.20
C ARG A 95 -32.41 5.92 19.32
N LEU A 96 -32.17 5.16 18.26
CA LEU A 96 -30.87 4.51 18.09
C LEU A 96 -29.86 5.59 17.67
N PRO A 97 -28.70 5.70 18.35
CA PRO A 97 -27.70 6.67 17.97
C PRO A 97 -27.13 6.28 16.61
N CYS A 98 -27.25 7.20 15.65
CA CYS A 98 -26.39 7.22 14.47
C CYS A 98 -24.95 7.24 14.98
N ILE A 99 -24.24 6.12 14.88
CA ILE A 99 -22.80 6.07 15.14
C ILE A 99 -22.15 6.78 13.95
N ALA A 100 -21.83 8.06 14.12
CA ALA A 100 -20.78 8.77 13.39
C ALA A 100 -19.60 8.94 14.34
#